data_AF-A0A9Q9MU44-F1
#
_entry.id   AF-A0A9Q9MU44-F1
#
_cell.length_a   1.000
_cell.length_b   1.000
_cell.length_c   1.000
_cell.angle_alpha   90.00
_cell.angle_beta   90.00
_cell.angle_gamma   90.00
#
_symmetry.space_group_name_H-M   'P 1'
#
loop_
_entity.id
_entity.type
_entity.pdbx_description
1 polymer ?
#
loop_
_entity_poly.entity_id
_entity_poly.type
_entity_poly.pdbx_seq_one_letter_code
_entity_poly.pdbx_strand_id
1 'polypeptide(L)'
;MAKTAQTLIKDAIEAAKTTPPATAQLLNDMASMIDVSTIALHQARQERDALKDEIISWAKECDRIVERQTKTRSNMHVIEAMRDLKTLSSLSTSDAEAI
;
A
#
# COMPACT_ATOMS: atom_id res chain seq x y z
N MET A 1 -2.20 -11.83 -19.05
CA MET A 1 -1.17 -11.53 -18.04
C MET A 1 -1.18 -10.03 -17.81
N ALA A 2 -1.31 -9.58 -16.56
CA ALA A 2 -1.26 -8.15 -16.24
C ALA A 2 0.17 -7.62 -16.49
N LYS A 3 0.30 -6.50 -17.19
CA LYS A 3 1.60 -5.84 -17.41
C LYS A 3 2.08 -5.22 -16.10
N THR A 4 3.37 -5.35 -15.79
CA THR A 4 3.99 -4.65 -14.65
C THR A 4 4.24 -3.19 -15.02
N ALA A 5 4.32 -2.29 -14.01
CA ALA A 5 4.64 -0.88 -14.25
C ALA A 5 5.93 -0.69 -15.08
N GLN A 6 6.96 -1.49 -14.79
CA GLN A 6 8.22 -1.49 -15.56
C GLN A 6 8.03 -1.88 -17.03
N THR A 7 7.17 -2.85 -17.33
CA THR A 7 6.86 -3.20 -18.73
C THR A 7 6.10 -2.07 -19.44
N LEU A 8 5.19 -1.38 -18.75
CA LEU A 8 4.47 -0.23 -19.31
C LEU A 8 5.41 0.96 -19.58
N ILE A 9 6.32 1.26 -18.66
CA ILE A 9 7.37 2.29 -18.82
C ILE A 9 8.24 1.95 -20.04
N LYS A 10 8.72 0.71 -20.13
CA LYS A 10 9.55 0.27 -21.24
C LYS A 10 8.82 0.37 -22.57
N ASP A 11 7.57 -0.09 -22.62
CA ASP A 11 6.74 -0.03 -23.84
C ASP A 11 6.48 1.42 -24.28
N ALA A 12 6.21 2.33 -23.33
CA ALA A 12 5.99 3.75 -23.61
C ALA A 12 7.24 4.43 -24.16
N ILE A 13 8.41 4.17 -23.57
CA ILE A 13 9.70 4.69 -24.05
C ILE A 13 10.04 4.14 -25.43
N GLU A 14 9.78 2.85 -25.68
CA GLU A 14 10.03 2.24 -27.00
C GLU A 14 9.12 2.85 -28.07
N ALA A 15 7.82 3.00 -27.77
CA ALA A 15 6.86 3.63 -28.68
C ALA A 15 7.26 5.08 -29.02
N ALA A 16 7.73 5.84 -28.02
CA ALA A 16 8.14 7.24 -28.19
C ALA A 16 9.19 7.43 -29.30
N LYS A 17 10.08 6.45 -29.51
CA LYS A 17 11.15 6.49 -30.54
C LYS A 17 10.63 6.59 -31.97
N THR A 18 9.44 6.07 -32.22
CA THR A 18 8.84 5.99 -33.58
C THR A 18 7.67 6.94 -33.79
N THR A 19 7.30 7.72 -32.77
CA THR A 19 6.17 8.64 -32.82
C THR A 19 6.59 10.09 -33.11
N PRO A 20 5.67 10.94 -33.62
CA PRO A 20 5.94 12.37 -33.78
C PRO A 20 6.34 13.05 -32.46
N PRO A 21 7.13 14.13 -32.49
CA PRO A 21 7.74 14.72 -31.30
C PRO A 21 6.77 15.05 -30.16
N ALA A 22 5.60 15.62 -30.47
CA ALA A 22 4.59 15.95 -29.46
C ALA A 22 4.04 14.69 -28.76
N THR A 23 3.80 13.63 -29.52
CA THR A 23 3.33 12.34 -28.98
C THR A 23 4.42 11.61 -28.22
N ALA A 24 5.67 11.67 -28.69
CA ALA A 24 6.83 11.10 -28.01
C ALA A 24 7.03 11.74 -26.63
N GLN A 25 6.87 13.07 -26.53
CA GLN A 25 6.97 13.78 -25.25
C GLN A 25 5.90 13.31 -24.27
N LEU A 26 4.64 13.21 -24.71
CA LEU A 26 3.55 12.71 -23.87
C LEU A 26 3.81 11.28 -23.36
N LEU A 27 4.34 10.39 -24.21
CA LEU A 27 4.68 9.03 -23.81
C LEU A 27 5.79 8.99 -22.75
N ASN A 28 6.80 9.84 -22.88
CA ASN A 28 7.86 9.96 -21.88
C ASN A 28 7.34 10.55 -20.57
N ASP A 29 6.46 11.55 -20.62
CA ASP A 29 5.83 12.15 -19.43
C ASP A 29 4.98 11.11 -18.71
N MET A 30 4.20 10.31 -19.45
CA MET A 30 3.43 9.19 -18.89
C MET A 30 4.34 8.13 -18.25
N ALA A 31 5.44 7.76 -18.90
CA ALA A 31 6.41 6.82 -18.34
C ALA A 31 7.01 7.34 -17.03
N SER A 32 7.37 8.61 -16.97
CA SER A 32 7.88 9.28 -15.78
C SER A 32 6.84 9.31 -14.65
N MET A 33 5.59 9.66 -14.96
CA MET A 33 4.51 9.66 -13.96
C MET A 33 4.27 8.26 -13.39
N ILE A 34 4.28 7.22 -14.23
CA ILE A 34 4.12 5.83 -13.77
C ILE A 34 5.28 5.43 -12.86
N ASP A 35 6.52 5.81 -13.19
CA ASP A 35 7.70 5.49 -12.39
C ASP A 35 7.63 6.14 -10.99
N VAL A 36 7.41 7.45 -10.94
CA VAL A 36 7.24 8.21 -9.69
C VAL A 36 6.09 7.65 -8.86
N SER A 37 4.93 7.38 -9.48
CA SER A 37 3.77 6.84 -8.78
C SER A 37 4.03 5.44 -8.23
N THR A 38 4.78 4.61 -8.95
CA THR A 38 5.14 3.25 -8.52
C THR A 38 6.05 3.29 -7.31
N ILE A 39 7.06 4.18 -7.31
CA ILE A 39 7.96 4.37 -6.17
C ILE A 39 7.19 4.87 -4.95
N ALA A 40 6.37 5.90 -5.11
CA ALA A 40 5.56 6.46 -4.01
C ALA A 40 4.61 5.41 -3.42
N LEU A 41 3.95 4.61 -4.27
CA LEU A 41 3.06 3.54 -3.82
C LEU A 41 3.82 2.42 -3.09
N HIS A 42 5.05 2.10 -3.51
CA HIS A 42 5.89 1.13 -2.80
C HIS A 42 6.27 1.64 -1.41
N GLN A 43 6.69 2.91 -1.30
CA GLN A 43 7.02 3.54 -0.03
C GLN A 43 5.81 3.57 0.91
N ALA A 44 4.65 4.02 0.42
CA ALA A 44 3.43 4.05 1.21
C ALA A 44 2.99 2.65 1.70
N ARG A 45 3.21 1.59 0.90
CA ARG A 45 2.96 0.21 1.33
C ARG A 45 3.90 -0.22 2.45
N GLN A 46 5.18 0.11 2.32
CA GLN A 46 6.19 -0.19 3.34
C GLN A 46 5.87 0.51 4.67
N GLU A 47 5.53 1.79 4.62
CA GLU A 47 5.12 2.57 5.80
C GLU A 47 3.84 2.01 6.43
N ARG A 48 2.83 1.67 5.61
CA ARG A 48 1.60 1.04 6.09
C ARG A 48 1.88 -0.29 6.79
N ASP A 49 2.76 -1.12 6.25
CA ASP A 49 3.07 -2.42 6.84
C ASP A 49 3.86 -2.28 8.14
N ALA A 50 4.78 -1.30 8.22
CA ALA A 50 5.44 -0.94 9.49
C ALA A 50 4.41 -0.47 10.55
N LEU A 51 3.46 0.38 10.17
CA LEU A 51 2.41 0.84 11.08
C LEU A 51 1.51 -0.30 11.56
N LYS A 52 1.19 -1.28 10.70
CA LYS A 52 0.44 -2.48 11.10
C LYS A 52 1.20 -3.26 12.18
N ASP A 53 2.50 -3.46 11.99
CA ASP A 53 3.34 -4.17 12.96
C ASP A 53 3.40 -3.42 14.29
N GLU A 54 3.52 -2.09 14.26
CA GLU A 54 3.46 -1.24 15.46
C GLU A 54 2.13 -1.34 16.20
N ILE A 55 1.00 -1.27 15.48
CA ILE A 55 -0.35 -1.41 16.06
C ILE A 55 -0.48 -2.76 16.78
N ILE A 56 -0.02 -3.85 16.15
CA ILE A 56 -0.06 -5.19 16.75
C ILE A 56 0.87 -5.28 17.97
N SER A 57 2.04 -4.64 17.92
CA SER A 57 2.96 -4.57 19.07
C SER A 57 2.33 -3.85 20.26
N TRP A 58 1.69 -2.71 20.02
CA TRP A 58 0.96 -1.97 21.06
C TRP A 58 -0.21 -2.76 21.63
N ALA A 59 -1.00 -3.43 20.78
CA ALA A 59 -2.09 -4.28 21.23
C ALA A 59 -1.61 -5.43 22.14
N LYS A 60 -0.47 -6.05 21.81
CA LYS A 60 0.16 -7.06 22.69
C LYS A 60 0.59 -6.48 24.03
N GLU A 61 1.08 -5.25 24.07
CA GLU A 61 1.44 -4.61 25.34
C GLU A 61 0.20 -4.26 26.17
N CYS A 62 -0.90 -3.82 25.54
CA CYS A 62 -2.19 -3.66 26.22
C CYS A 62 -2.66 -4.97 26.86
N ASP A 63 -2.63 -6.07 26.11
CA ASP A 63 -2.95 -7.40 26.64
C ASP A 63 -2.01 -7.76 27.80
N ARG A 64 -0.69 -7.55 27.68
CA ARG A 64 0.27 -7.78 28.77
C ARG A 64 -0.04 -6.97 30.03
N ILE A 65 -0.45 -5.71 29.88
CA ILE A 65 -0.85 -4.85 31.00
C ILE A 65 -2.09 -5.42 31.69
N VAL A 66 -3.10 -5.83 30.92
CA VAL A 66 -4.31 -6.47 31.45
C VAL A 66 -3.97 -7.76 32.18
N GLU A 67 -3.09 -8.60 31.64
CA GLU A 67 -2.63 -9.82 32.30
C GLU A 67 -1.94 -9.52 33.64
N ARG A 68 -1.08 -8.50 33.69
CA ARG A 68 -0.39 -8.10 34.93
C ARG A 68 -1.36 -7.64 36.01
N GLN A 69 -2.41 -6.90 35.62
CA GLN A 69 -3.40 -6.33 36.53
C GLN A 69 -4.42 -7.36 37.01
N THR A 70 -4.95 -8.17 36.09
CA THR A 70 -6.07 -9.10 36.35
C THR A 70 -5.62 -10.51 36.70
N LYS A 71 -4.32 -10.81 36.50
CA LYS A 71 -3.74 -12.17 36.59
C LYS A 71 -4.41 -13.19 35.65
N THR A 72 -5.14 -12.71 34.65
CA THR A 72 -5.85 -13.53 33.67
C THR A 72 -5.27 -13.27 32.29
N ARG A 73 -4.95 -14.35 31.56
CA ARG A 73 -4.45 -14.26 30.19
C ARG A 73 -5.46 -13.57 29.27
N SER A 74 -5.02 -12.61 28.46
CA SER A 74 -5.87 -11.90 27.49
C SER A 74 -5.18 -11.81 26.13
N ASN A 75 -5.96 -11.91 25.07
CA ASN A 75 -5.56 -11.59 23.70
C ASN A 75 -6.61 -10.72 23.00
N MET A 76 -7.49 -10.07 23.77
CA MET A 76 -8.63 -9.32 23.26
C MET A 76 -8.16 -8.16 22.36
N HIS A 77 -7.18 -7.38 22.83
CA HIS A 77 -6.74 -6.18 22.10
C HIS A 77 -6.07 -6.55 20.78
N VAL A 78 -5.29 -7.64 20.75
CA VAL A 78 -4.70 -8.13 19.49
C VAL A 78 -5.79 -8.56 18.50
N ILE A 79 -6.82 -9.28 18.97
CA ILE A 79 -7.93 -9.71 18.11
C ILE A 79 -8.70 -8.50 17.56
N GLU A 80 -8.98 -7.51 18.40
CA GLU A 80 -9.66 -6.27 18.00
C GLU A 80 -8.81 -5.49 16.98
N ALA A 81 -7.52 -5.27 17.25
CA ALA A 81 -6.62 -4.60 16.33
C ALA A 81 -6.54 -5.29 14.97
N MET A 82 -6.46 -6.63 14.93
CA MET A 82 -6.48 -7.39 13.68
C MET A 82 -7.81 -7.24 12.91
N ARG A 83 -8.94 -7.20 13.63
CA ARG A 83 -10.25 -6.97 13.02
C ARG A 83 -10.33 -5.57 12.40
N ASP A 84 -9.90 -4.55 13.14
CA ASP A 84 -9.95 -3.16 12.69
C ASP A 84 -9.02 -2.93 11.48
N LEU A 85 -7.80 -3.49 11.51
CA LEU A 85 -6.90 -3.47 10.35
C LEU A 85 -7.51 -4.12 9.11
N LYS A 86 -8.27 -5.20 9.28
CA LYS A 86 -8.99 -5.84 8.17
C LYS A 86 -10.10 -4.93 7.64
N THR A 87 -10.88 -4.30 8.51
CA THR A 87 -11.95 -3.35 8.14
C THR A 87 -11.40 -2.15 7.39
N LEU A 88 -10.30 -1.55 7.88
CA LEU A 88 -9.62 -0.43 7.22
C LEU A 88 -9.10 -0.81 5.84
N SER A 89 -8.58 -2.04 5.70
CA SER A 89 -8.14 -2.55 4.39
C SER A 89 -9.30 -2.70 3.40
N SER A 90 -10.50 -3.09 3.85
CA SER A 90 -11.67 -3.23 2.97
C SER A 90 -12.30 -1.89 2.56
N LEU A 91 -12.29 -0.89 3.45
CA LEU A 91 -12.77 0.45 3.14
C LEU A 91 -11.90 1.13 2.07
N SER A 92 -10.58 0.91 2.14
CA SER A 92 -9.65 1.44 1.15
C SER A 92 -9.87 0.91 -0.27
N THR A 93 -10.50 -0.26 -0.44
CA THR A 93 -10.78 -0.84 -1.77
C THR A 93 -12.15 -0.49 -2.33
N SER A 94 -13.13 -0.15 -1.48
CA SER A 94 -14.48 0.23 -1.94
C SER A 94 -14.54 1.63 -2.52
N ASP A 95 -13.72 2.56 -2.02
CA ASP A 95 -13.73 3.95 -2.49
C ASP A 95 -13.02 4.12 -3.85
N ALA A 96 -12.20 3.15 -4.26
CA ALA A 96 -11.53 3.14 -5.56
C ALA A 96 -12.45 2.72 -6.72
N GLU A 97 -13.63 2.15 -6.45
CA GLU A 97 -14.64 1.76 -7.46
C GLU A 97 -15.74 2.82 -7.65
N ALA A 98 -15.68 3.94 -6.92
CA ALA A 98 -16.71 4.98 -6.92
C ALA A 98 -16.38 6.23 -7.78
N ILE A 99 -15.32 6.21 -8.60
CA ILE A 99 -14.93 7.32 -9.49
C ILE A 99 -14.71 6.82 -10.92
#